data_AF-A0A1Z9WS92-F1
#
_entry.id   AF-A0A1Z9WS92-F1
#
_cell.length_a   1.000
_cell.length_b   1.000
_cell.length_c   1.000
_cell.angle_alpha   90.00
_cell.angle_beta   90.00
_cell.angle_gamma   90.00
#
_symmetry.space_group_name_H-M   'P 1'
#
loop_
_entity.id
_entity.type
_entity.pdbx_description
1 polymer ?
#
loop_
_entity_poly.entity_id
_entity_poly.type
_entity_poly.pdbx_seq_one_letter_code
_entity_poly.pdbx_strand_id
1 'polypeptide(L)' 'MASLIDIGKSGLQSYRQALAVTGQNISNINTEGYKRRTAELEEVTANQGGITSNSAQSGLGVRVADIRRSFDEF' A
#
# COMPACT_ATOMS: atom_id res chain seq x y z
N MET A 1 18.17 9.29 -4.42
CA MET A 1 17.19 10.33 -4.06
C MET A 1 15.96 10.09 -4.92
N ALA A 2 14.80 9.80 -4.33
CA ALA A 2 13.56 9.71 -5.11
C ALA A 2 13.17 11.13 -5.55
N SER A 3 12.88 11.32 -6.85
CA SER A 3 12.34 12.59 -7.33
C SER A 3 10.88 12.73 -6.87
N LEU A 4 10.36 13.96 -6.75
CA LEU A 4 8.93 14.20 -6.49
C LEU A 4 8.03 13.47 -7.51
N ILE A 5 8.50 13.33 -8.75
CA ILE A 5 7.83 12.58 -9.81
C ILE A 5 7.79 11.08 -9.49
N ASP A 6 8.86 10.52 -8.92
CA ASP A 6 8.91 9.11 -8.51
C ASP A 6 7.96 8.84 -7.33
N ILE A 7 7.90 9.78 -6.38
CA ILE A 7 6.94 9.75 -5.26
C ILE A 7 5.51 9.79 -5.81
N GLY A 8 5.18 10.73 -6.68
CA GLY A 8 3.84 10.82 -7.30
C GLY A 8 3.48 9.57 -8.11
N LYS A 9 4.44 9.02 -8.88
CA LYS A 9 4.29 7.77 -9.60
C LYS A 9 4.03 6.59 -8.66
N SER A 10 4.76 6.49 -7.55
CA SER A 10 4.56 5.42 -6.56
C SER A 10 3.17 5.49 -5.94
N GLY A 11 2.68 6.69 -5.60
CA GLY A 11 1.32 6.90 -5.10
C GLY A 11 0.27 6.46 -6.11
N LEU A 12 0.38 6.92 -7.36
CA LEU A 12 -0.58 6.57 -8.41
C LEU A 12 -0.59 5.06 -8.72
N GLN A 13 0.58 4.42 -8.76
CA GLN A 13 0.67 2.98 -8.96
C GLN A 13 0.05 2.19 -7.80
N SER A 14 0.32 2.60 -6.56
CA SER A 14 -0.22 1.96 -5.36
C SER A 14 -1.73 2.12 -5.25
N TYR A 15 -2.27 3.32 -5.54
CA TYR A 15 -3.71 3.54 -5.59
C TYR A 15 -4.40 2.77 -6.72
N ARG A 16 -3.77 2.67 -7.89
CA ARG A 16 -4.30 1.84 -8.99
C ARG A 16 -4.44 0.38 -8.56
N GLN A 17 -3.47 -0.14 -7.83
CA GLN A 17 -3.53 -1.50 -7.29
C GLN A 17 -4.65 -1.64 -6.24
N ALA A 18 -4.82 -0.66 -5.34
CA ALA A 18 -5.92 -0.67 -4.37
C ALA A 18 -7.31 -0.63 -5.04
N LEU A 19 -7.45 0.13 -6.13
CA LEU A 19 -8.67 0.15 -6.93
C LEU A 19 -8.89 -1.19 -7.65
N ALA A 20 -7.85 -1.84 -8.16
CA ALA A 20 -7.96 -3.18 -8.75
C ALA A 20 -8.44 -4.22 -7.72
N VAL A 21 -7.95 -4.17 -6.48
CA VAL A 21 -8.42 -5.02 -5.38
C VAL A 21 -9.90 -4.74 -5.06
N THR A 22 -10.29 -3.47 -5.04
CA THR A 22 -11.69 -3.08 -4.87
C THR A 22 -12.57 -3.62 -6.01
N GLY A 23 -12.11 -3.53 -7.25
CA GLY A 23 -12.80 -4.08 -8.42
C GLY A 23 -12.96 -5.61 -8.32
N GLN A 24 -11.92 -6.32 -7.89
CA GLN A 24 -12.01 -7.77 -7.63
C GLN A 24 -13.00 -8.11 -6.52
N ASN A 25 -13.09 -7.30 -5.47
CA ASN A 25 -14.10 -7.51 -4.42
C ASN A 25 -15.52 -7.36 -4.96
N ILE A 26 -15.76 -6.33 -5.78
CA ILE A 26 -17.09 -6.07 -6.36
C ILE A 26 -17.46 -7.20 -7.33
N SER A 27 -16.53 -7.64 -8.17
CA SER A 27 -16.81 -8.68 -9.18
C SER A 27 -17.08 -10.05 -8.55
N ASN A 28 -16.52 -10.33 -7.38
CA ASN A 28 -16.64 -11.63 -6.69
C ASN A 28 -17.59 -11.58 -5.48
N ILE A 29 -18.39 -10.52 -5.34
CA ILE A 29 -19.29 -10.37 -4.17
C ILE A 29 -20.31 -11.51 -4.05
N ASN A 30 -20.75 -12.07 -5.18
CA ASN A 30 -21.73 -13.16 -5.24
C ASN A 30 -21.07 -14.55 -5.38
N THR A 31 -19.75 -14.63 -5.28
CA THR A 31 -19.03 -15.90 -5.37
C THR A 31 -19.00 -16.56 -4.00
N GLU A 32 -19.56 -17.77 -3.91
CA GLU A 32 -19.56 -18.54 -2.67
C GLU A 32 -18.13 -18.78 -2.17
N GLY A 33 -17.91 -18.58 -0.87
CA GLY A 33 -16.59 -18.72 -0.24
C GLY A 33 -15.61 -17.57 -0.53
N TYR A 34 -15.99 -16.54 -1.30
CA TYR A 34 -15.13 -15.37 -1.50
C TYR A 34 -14.94 -14.59 -0.20
N LYS A 35 -13.69 -14.26 0.11
CA LYS A 35 -13.31 -13.40 1.23
C LYS A 35 -12.79 -12.07 0.70
N ARG A 36 -13.38 -10.98 1.18
CA ARG A 36 -13.00 -9.61 0.82
C ARG A 36 -11.51 -9.40 1.07
N ARG A 37 -10.85 -8.71 0.14
CA ARG A 37 -9.44 -8.31 0.25
C ARG A 37 -9.32 -6.82 0.51
N THR A 38 -8.36 -6.44 1.33
CA THR A 38 -8.03 -5.04 1.60
C THR A 38 -6.58 -4.81 1.22
N ALA A 39 -6.32 -3.81 0.38
CA ALA A 39 -4.97 -3.38 0.05
C ALA A 39 -4.47 -2.43 1.13
N GLU A 40 -3.34 -2.75 1.75
CA GLU A 40 -2.67 -1.91 2.73
C GLU A 40 -1.58 -1.10 2.09
N LEU A 41 -1.64 0.20 2.31
CA LEU A 41 -0.70 1.18 1.79
C LEU A 41 0.23 1.58 2.94
N GLU A 42 1.52 1.60 2.67
CA GLU A 42 2.55 1.99 3.63
C GLU A 42 3.53 2.97 2.97
N GLU A 43 4.02 3.92 3.76
CA GLU A 43 5.07 4.83 3.35
C GLU A 43 6.40 4.09 3.18
N VAL A 44 7.12 4.38 2.10
CA VAL A 44 8.49 3.92 1.92
C VAL A 44 9.41 4.80 2.77
N THR A 45 9.94 4.23 3.84
CA THR A 45 10.87 4.92 4.75
C THR A 45 12.33 4.58 4.40
N ALA A 46 13.25 5.52 4.65
CA ALA A 46 14.69 5.28 4.51
C ALA A 46 15.25 4.73 5.82
N ASN A 47 16.16 3.74 5.74
CA ASN A 47 16.90 3.23 6.91
C ASN A 47 17.69 4.37 7.60
N GLN A 48 17.45 4.56 8.90
CA GLN A 48 18.16 5.52 9.73
C GLN A 48 19.58 5.03 10.02
N GLY A 49 20.57 5.82 9.61
CA GLY A 49 21.94 5.70 10.10
C GLY A 49 22.10 6.46 11.42
N GLY A 50 21.92 5.78 12.55
CA GLY A 50 22.36 6.22 13.88
C GLY A 50 21.46 7.21 14.63
N ILE A 51 21.43 7.06 15.96
CA ILE A 51 20.60 7.78 16.94
C ILE A 51 20.78 9.32 16.90
N THR A 52 21.87 9.82 16.30
CA THR A 52 22.19 11.25 16.19
C THR A 52 21.81 11.87 14.85
N SER A 53 21.25 11.12 13.90
CA SER A 53 20.84 11.69 12.62
C SER A 53 19.50 12.41 12.78
N ASN A 54 19.52 13.74 12.77
CA ASN A 54 18.35 14.57 12.48
C ASN A 54 17.99 14.36 10.99
N SER A 55 17.46 13.18 10.66
CA SER A 55 17.08 12.86 9.30
C SER A 55 15.78 13.60 9.02
N ALA A 56 15.88 14.69 8.24
CA ALA A 56 14.73 15.23 7.52
C ALA A 56 14.11 14.06 6.75
N GLN A 57 13.01 13.53 7.29
CA GLN A 57 12.32 12.34 6.82
C GLN A 57 11.67 12.69 5.49
N SER A 58 12.44 12.65 4.41
CA SER A 58 11.89 12.80 3.07
C SER A 58 11.21 11.48 2.74
N GLY A 59 9.89 11.42 2.93
CA GLY A 59 9.09 10.27 2.56
C GLY A 59 9.39 9.85 1.12
N LEU A 60 9.73 8.57 0.92
CA LEU A 60 10.22 8.07 -0.38
C LEU A 60 9.09 7.58 -1.29
N GLY A 61 7.84 7.90 -0.94
CA GLY A 61 6.65 7.46 -1.66
C GLY A 61 5.81 6.47 -0.89
N VAL A 62 4.85 5.86 -1.59
CA VAL A 62 3.88 4.92 -1.01
C VAL A 62 3.90 3.63 -1.80
N ARG A 63 3.87 2.49 -1.10
CA ARG A 63 3.78 1.16 -1.67
C ARG A 63 2.58 0.40 -1.10
N VAL A 64 2.12 -0.62 -1.82
CA VAL A 64 1.21 -1.62 -1.24
C VAL A 64 2.06 -2.57 -0.38
N ALA A 65 1.85 -2.53 0.93
CA ALA A 65 2.55 -3.38 1.88
C ALA A 65 2.02 -4.82 1.85
N ASP A 66 0.70 -4.96 1.85
CA ASP A 66 0.05 -6.27 1.80
C ASP A 66 -1.35 -6.19 1.18
N ILE A 67 -1.89 -7.33 0.76
CA ILE A 67 -3.30 -7.50 0.39
C ILE A 67 -3.90 -8.54 1.33
N ARG A 68 -4.37 -8.08 2.49
CA ARG A 68 -4.94 -8.94 3.51
C ARG A 68 -6.35 -9.40 3.13
N ARG A 69 -6.62 -10.69 3.33
CA ARG A 69 -7.97 -11.25 3.24
C ARG A 69 -8.66 -11.05 4.59
N SER A 70 -9.88 -10.56 4.55
CA SER A 70 -10.76 -10.51 5.71
C SER A 70 -11.19 -11.94 6.02
N PHE A 71 -10.54 -12.56 6.99
CA PHE A 71 -11.08 -13.74 7.66
C PHE A 71 -12.02 -13.22 8.75
N ASP A 72 -13.17 -13.86 8.92
CA ASP A 72 -13.98 -13.63 10.11
C ASP A 72 -13.14 -14.10 11.30
N GLU A 73 -12.86 -13.20 12.23
CA GLU A 73 -12.32 -13.55 13.54
C GLU A 73 -13.51 -14.08 14.34
N PHE A 74 -13.55 -15.40 14.53
CA PHE A 74 -14.60 -16.08 15.30
C PHE A 74 -14.58 -15.68 16.77
#